data_AF-A0A8J6TJ02-F1
#
_entry.id   AF-A0A8J6TJ02-F1
#
_cell.length_a   1.000
_cell.length_b   1.000
_cell.length_c   1.000
_cell.angle_alpha   90.00
_cell.angle_beta   90.00
_cell.angle_gamma   90.00
#
_symmetry.space_group_name_H-M   'P 1'
#
loop_
_entity.id
_entity.type
_entity.pdbx_description
1 polymer ?
#
loop_
_entity_poly.entity_id
_entity_poly.type
_entity_poly.pdbx_seq_one_letter_code
_entity_poly.pdbx_strand_id
1 'polypeptide(L)'
;MHINEDQKLQVLLTELQERYNASHKIRERSTQFTLWISGMAIGLGWLLISQKTFALSQRIALTLLIAALFAGTIYFIMGLRRGSKKNREAMIRCESALGMHDTDAYLEGKSLLPREYSQTDRKWSDHFCTLCVWLILVALSLFILTWTCPDPAKNHSSNIKTQQIKGEKNNG
;
A
#
# COMPACT_ATOMS: atom_id res chain seq x y z
N MET A 1 41.38 -19.77 -2.03
CA MET A 1 41.69 -18.39 -1.61
C MET A 1 41.47 -18.32 -0.11
N HIS A 2 42.52 -18.14 0.69
CA HIS A 2 42.42 -18.04 2.16
C HIS A 2 42.18 -16.57 2.50
N ILE A 3 41.01 -16.23 3.05
CA ILE A 3 40.69 -14.86 3.46
C ILE A 3 41.23 -14.67 4.88
N ASN A 4 42.00 -13.60 5.11
CA ASN A 4 42.51 -13.26 6.45
C ASN A 4 41.36 -12.80 7.38
N GLU A 5 41.50 -12.97 8.69
CA GLU A 5 40.47 -12.60 9.67
C GLU A 5 40.12 -11.09 9.60
N ASP A 6 41.10 -10.21 9.41
CA ASP A 6 40.84 -8.76 9.24
C ASP A 6 39.99 -8.47 7.99
N GLN A 7 40.21 -9.22 6.91
CA GLN A 7 39.43 -9.10 5.68
C GLN A 7 38.01 -9.62 5.88
N LYS A 8 37.83 -10.72 6.63
CA LYS A 8 36.50 -11.23 6.99
C LYS A 8 35.73 -10.22 7.82
N LEU A 9 36.39 -9.60 8.81
CA LEU A 9 35.79 -8.55 9.65
C LEU A 9 35.34 -7.35 8.81
N GLN A 10 36.20 -6.85 7.92
CA GLN A 10 35.85 -5.74 7.03
C GLN A 10 34.66 -6.07 6.11
N VAL A 11 34.62 -7.28 5.56
CA VAL A 11 33.49 -7.74 4.73
C VAL A 11 32.20 -7.79 5.55
N LEU A 12 32.25 -8.32 6.78
CA LEU A 12 31.09 -8.37 7.67
C LEU A 12 30.56 -6.98 8.03
N LEU A 13 31.44 -6.04 8.38
CA LEU A 13 31.07 -4.66 8.72
C LEU A 13 30.47 -3.93 7.50
N THR A 14 31.07 -4.12 6.32
CA THR A 14 30.59 -3.52 5.07
C THR A 14 29.21 -4.07 4.70
N GLU A 15 29.02 -5.38 4.73
CA GLU A 15 27.72 -6.00 4.48
C GLU A 15 26.68 -5.52 5.49
N LEU A 16 27.02 -5.48 6.78
CA LEU A 16 26.11 -5.01 7.82
C LEU A 16 25.65 -3.57 7.57
N GLN A 17 26.58 -2.69 7.22
CA GLN A 17 26.27 -1.29 6.87
C GLN A 17 25.33 -1.21 5.65
N GLU A 18 25.58 -2.01 4.62
CA GLU A 18 24.70 -2.09 3.45
C GLU A 18 23.31 -2.62 3.80
N ARG A 19 23.19 -3.58 4.72
CA ARG A 19 21.89 -4.06 5.21
C ARG A 19 21.13 -2.99 5.97
N TYR A 20 21.79 -2.19 6.80
CA TYR A 20 21.16 -1.04 7.45
C TYR A 20 20.66 -0.02 6.43
N ASN A 21 21.49 0.35 5.47
CA ASN A 21 21.14 1.27 4.39
C ASN A 21 19.95 0.75 3.56
N ALA A 22 19.97 -0.54 3.20
CA ALA A 22 18.88 -1.18 2.49
C ALA A 22 17.57 -1.15 3.30
N SER A 23 17.62 -1.38 4.62
CA SER A 23 16.46 -1.29 5.50
C SER A 23 15.83 0.11 5.47
N HIS A 24 16.65 1.15 5.59
CA HIS A 24 16.20 2.54 5.51
C HIS A 24 15.59 2.86 4.14
N LYS A 25 16.27 2.50 3.04
CA LYS A 25 15.78 2.70 1.67
C LYS A 25 14.46 1.99 1.40
N ILE A 26 14.28 0.76 1.89
CA ILE A 26 13.01 0.03 1.73
C ILE A 26 11.88 0.77 2.47
N ARG A 27 12.13 1.23 3.70
CA ARG A 27 11.14 1.97 4.48
C ARG A 27 10.78 3.29 3.80
N GLU A 28 11.77 4.06 3.35
CA GLU A 28 11.57 5.31 2.62
C GLU A 28 10.73 5.12 1.37
N ARG A 29 11.08 4.14 0.51
CA ARG A 29 10.31 3.82 -0.71
C ARG A 29 8.87 3.44 -0.39
N SER A 30 8.65 2.64 0.66
CA SER A 30 7.29 2.25 1.07
C SER A 30 6.45 3.45 1.51
N THR A 31 7.06 4.40 2.24
CA THR A 31 6.40 5.63 2.70
C THR A 31 6.11 6.56 1.52
N GLN A 32 7.09 6.81 0.64
CA GLN A 32 6.90 7.64 -0.56
C GLN A 32 5.80 7.06 -1.45
N PHE A 33 5.81 5.75 -1.71
CA PHE A 33 4.77 5.10 -2.50
C PHE A 33 3.39 5.23 -1.85
N THR A 34 3.30 5.05 -0.52
CA THR A 34 2.03 5.24 0.20
C THR A 34 1.53 6.68 0.13
N LEU A 35 2.42 7.67 0.21
CA LEU A 35 2.06 9.09 0.04
C LEU A 35 1.50 9.36 -1.35
N TRP A 36 2.13 8.81 -2.40
CA TRP A 36 1.62 8.90 -3.77
C TRP A 36 0.22 8.31 -3.92
N ILE A 37 0.01 7.09 -3.42
CA ILE A 37 -1.31 6.42 -3.47
C ILE A 37 -2.34 7.19 -2.64
N SER A 38 -1.96 7.74 -1.49
CA SER A 38 -2.86 8.57 -0.67
C SER A 38 -3.25 9.85 -1.39
N GLY A 39 -2.32 10.50 -2.09
CA GLY A 39 -2.61 11.67 -2.93
C GLY A 39 -3.59 11.34 -4.07
N MET A 40 -3.38 10.21 -4.76
CA MET A 40 -4.33 9.72 -5.77
C MET A 40 -5.71 9.44 -5.16
N ALA A 41 -5.77 8.81 -3.99
CA ALA A 41 -7.02 8.52 -3.30
C ALA A 41 -7.79 9.80 -2.92
N ILE A 42 -7.09 10.84 -2.44
CA ILE A 42 -7.70 12.14 -2.15
C ILE A 42 -8.26 12.76 -3.44
N GLY A 43 -7.50 12.73 -4.54
CA GLY A 43 -7.96 13.24 -5.83
C GLY A 43 -9.19 12.50 -6.37
N LEU A 44 -9.22 11.18 -6.23
CA LEU A 44 -10.39 10.36 -6.58
C LEU A 44 -11.58 10.65 -5.67
N GLY A 45 -11.36 10.81 -4.37
CA GLY A 45 -12.39 11.22 -3.41
C GLY A 45 -12.98 12.58 -3.78
N TRP A 46 -12.15 13.55 -4.13
CA TRP A 46 -12.59 14.87 -4.58
C TRP A 46 -13.42 14.80 -5.87
N LEU A 47 -12.98 14.01 -6.86
CA LEU A 47 -13.71 13.77 -8.10
C LEU A 47 -15.10 13.17 -7.81
N LEU A 48 -15.16 12.17 -6.92
CA LEU A 48 -16.40 11.51 -6.51
C LEU A 48 -17.38 12.47 -5.83
N ILE A 49 -16.89 13.36 -4.98
CA ILE A 49 -17.72 14.34 -4.25
C ILE A 49 -18.19 15.48 -5.18
N SER A 50 -17.38 15.88 -6.15
CA SER A 50 -17.65 17.04 -7.01
C SER A 50 -18.68 16.78 -8.10
N GLN A 51 -18.87 15.52 -8.50
CA GLN A 51 -19.80 15.14 -9.57
C GLN A 51 -21.18 14.83 -8.99
N LYS A 52 -22.22 15.50 -9.49
CA LYS A 52 -23.60 15.30 -9.01
C LYS A 52 -24.15 13.91 -9.35
N THR A 53 -23.74 13.32 -10.47
CA THR A 53 -24.29 12.06 -10.98
C THR A 53 -23.25 11.34 -11.81
N PHE A 54 -23.07 10.03 -11.60
CA PHE A 54 -22.22 9.19 -12.43
C PHE A 54 -23.05 8.21 -13.25
N ALA A 55 -22.72 8.05 -14.53
CA ALA A 55 -23.28 6.97 -15.33
C ALA A 55 -22.81 5.61 -14.78
N LEU A 56 -23.64 4.57 -14.93
CA LEU A 56 -23.31 3.22 -14.46
C LEU A 56 -21.97 2.71 -15.01
N SER A 57 -21.69 2.99 -16.29
CA SER A 57 -20.41 2.62 -16.93
C SER A 57 -19.21 3.31 -16.27
N GLN A 58 -19.34 4.58 -15.89
CA GLN A 58 -18.29 5.32 -15.18
C GLN A 58 -18.06 4.74 -13.78
N ARG A 59 -19.12 4.36 -13.06
CA ARG A 59 -18.99 3.71 -11.75
C ARG A 59 -18.28 2.37 -11.83
N ILE A 60 -18.63 1.55 -12.83
CA ILE A 60 -17.96 0.26 -13.06
C ILE A 60 -16.48 0.48 -13.39
N ALA A 61 -16.17 1.40 -14.32
CA ALA A 61 -14.81 1.73 -14.69
C ALA A 61 -13.99 2.24 -13.48
N LEU A 62 -14.58 3.11 -12.66
CA LEU A 62 -13.95 3.63 -11.45
C LEU A 62 -13.72 2.55 -10.39
N THR A 63 -14.69 1.65 -10.21
CA THR A 63 -14.58 0.50 -9.31
C THR A 63 -13.42 -0.41 -9.73
N LEU A 64 -13.31 -0.72 -11.02
CA LEU A 64 -12.19 -1.51 -11.56
C LEU A 64 -10.84 -0.80 -11.39
N LEU A 65 -10.80 0.53 -11.59
CA LEU A 65 -9.60 1.33 -11.36
C LEU A 65 -9.17 1.29 -9.89
N ILE A 66 -10.09 1.51 -8.96
CA ILE A 66 -9.82 1.43 -7.52
C ILE A 66 -9.32 0.02 -7.16
N ALA A 67 -9.99 -1.03 -7.64
CA ALA A 67 -9.59 -2.42 -7.39
C ALA A 67 -8.18 -2.72 -7.91
N ALA A 68 -7.85 -2.29 -9.13
CA ALA A 68 -6.54 -2.49 -9.74
C ALA A 68 -5.43 -1.75 -8.98
N LEU A 69 -5.66 -0.47 -8.62
CA LEU A 69 -4.72 0.33 -7.84
C LEU A 69 -4.47 -0.30 -6.45
N PHE A 70 -5.53 -0.79 -5.80
CA PHE A 70 -5.43 -1.44 -4.50
C PHE A 70 -4.72 -2.78 -4.56
N ALA A 71 -5.07 -3.64 -5.51
CA ALA A 71 -4.42 -4.93 -5.70
C ALA A 71 -2.92 -4.75 -5.99
N GLY A 72 -2.58 -3.82 -6.90
CA GLY A 72 -1.18 -3.49 -7.23
C GLY A 72 -0.43 -2.94 -6.01
N THR A 73 -1.06 -2.07 -5.23
CA THR A 73 -0.48 -1.51 -4.00
C THR A 73 -0.21 -2.59 -2.96
N ILE A 74 -1.17 -3.47 -2.70
CA ILE A 74 -1.00 -4.59 -1.75
C ILE A 74 0.14 -5.50 -2.22
N TYR A 75 0.16 -5.86 -3.50
CA TYR A 75 1.22 -6.68 -4.08
C TYR A 75 2.61 -6.04 -3.90
N PHE A 76 2.73 -4.74 -4.19
CA PHE A 76 3.97 -3.99 -4.02
C PHE A 76 4.45 -3.94 -2.56
N ILE A 77 3.55 -3.61 -1.63
CA ILE A 77 3.86 -3.54 -0.19
C ILE A 77 4.26 -4.91 0.35
N MET A 78 3.58 -5.99 -0.07
CA MET A 78 3.96 -7.36 0.29
C MET A 78 5.34 -7.74 -0.25
N GLY A 79 5.68 -7.30 -1.48
CA GLY A 79 7.00 -7.47 -2.06
C GLY A 79 8.09 -6.79 -1.22
N LEU A 80 7.89 -5.51 -0.87
CA LEU A 80 8.83 -4.77 -0.01
C LEU A 80 8.99 -5.40 1.36
N ARG A 81 7.88 -5.87 1.96
CA ARG A 81 7.90 -6.55 3.25
C ARG A 81 8.71 -7.85 3.21
N ARG A 82 8.56 -8.64 2.15
CA ARG A 82 9.36 -9.86 1.95
C ARG A 82 10.85 -9.52 1.84
N GLY A 83 11.19 -8.47 1.09
CA GLY A 83 12.56 -7.96 0.98
C GLY A 83 13.11 -7.48 2.33
N SER A 84 12.33 -6.72 3.08
CA SER A 84 12.69 -6.24 4.42
C SER A 84 12.95 -7.38 5.40
N LYS A 85 12.08 -8.41 5.41
CA LYS A 85 12.27 -9.60 6.26
C LYS A 85 13.58 -10.33 5.92
N LYS A 86 13.86 -10.56 4.64
CA LYS A 86 15.10 -11.21 4.20
C LYS A 86 16.34 -10.39 4.52
N ASN A 87 16.26 -9.07 4.36
CA ASN A 87 17.32 -8.16 4.76
C ASN A 87 17.57 -8.20 6.27
N ARG A 88 16.50 -8.23 7.08
CA ARG A 88 16.58 -8.34 8.54
C ARG A 88 17.20 -9.66 8.99
N GLU A 89 16.82 -10.78 8.37
CA GLU A 89 17.44 -12.09 8.63
C GLU A 89 18.95 -12.06 8.36
N ALA A 90 19.39 -11.45 7.25
CA ALA A 90 20.81 -11.31 6.94
C ALA A 90 21.54 -10.38 7.92
N MET A 91 20.92 -9.26 8.28
CA MET A 91 21.45 -8.31 9.26
C MET A 91 21.70 -8.97 10.61
N ILE A 92 20.72 -9.72 11.13
CA ILE A 92 20.86 -10.45 12.40
C ILE A 92 22.01 -11.47 12.33
N ARG A 93 22.18 -12.17 11.20
CA ARG A 93 23.32 -13.12 11.05
C ARG A 93 24.66 -12.40 11.11
N CYS A 94 24.79 -11.23 10.48
CA CYS A 94 26.01 -10.42 10.56
C CYS A 94 26.23 -9.90 11.99
N GLU A 95 25.19 -9.39 12.66
CA GLU A 95 25.25 -8.94 14.06
C GLU A 95 25.67 -10.07 15.01
N SER A 96 25.11 -11.26 14.84
CA SER A 96 25.48 -12.45 15.63
C SER A 96 26.91 -12.91 15.34
N ALA A 97 27.37 -12.88 14.08
CA ALA A 97 28.75 -13.21 13.73
C ALA A 97 29.77 -12.24 14.35
N LEU A 98 29.36 -10.99 14.58
CA LEU A 98 30.14 -9.98 15.28
C LEU A 98 29.98 -10.05 16.81
N GLY A 99 29.19 -10.97 17.36
CA GLY A 99 28.96 -11.09 18.80
C GLY A 99 28.14 -9.94 19.39
N MET A 100 27.39 -9.17 18.59
CA MET A 100 26.66 -7.98 19.09
C MET A 100 25.51 -8.35 20.04
N HIS A 101 25.01 -9.58 19.98
CA HIS A 101 23.96 -10.12 20.84
C HIS A 101 24.51 -10.88 22.06
N ASP A 102 25.83 -11.04 22.16
CA ASP A 102 26.49 -11.76 23.24
C ASP A 102 26.76 -10.82 24.42
N THR A 103 26.62 -11.35 25.63
CA THR A 103 26.95 -10.64 26.86
C THR A 103 28.46 -10.59 27.03
N ASP A 104 29.00 -9.49 27.57
CA ASP A 104 30.43 -9.30 27.84
C ASP A 104 31.34 -9.23 26.60
N ALA A 105 30.80 -9.37 25.38
CA ALA A 105 31.58 -9.24 24.15
C ALA A 105 32.07 -7.80 23.91
N TYR A 106 31.26 -6.81 24.28
CA TYR A 106 31.55 -5.38 24.09
C TYR A 106 31.32 -4.53 25.35
N LEU A 107 30.36 -4.91 26.19
CA LEU A 107 29.95 -4.18 27.39
C LEU A 107 29.90 -5.14 28.57
N GLU A 108 30.50 -4.76 29.70
CA GLU A 108 30.50 -5.58 30.91
C GLU A 108 29.08 -5.75 31.47
N GLY A 109 28.67 -7.00 31.67
CA GLY A 109 27.36 -7.43 32.15
C GLY A 109 26.20 -7.21 31.18
N LYS A 110 26.44 -6.76 29.95
CA LYS A 110 25.38 -6.40 28.98
C LYS A 110 25.74 -6.79 27.55
N SER A 111 24.73 -7.07 26.73
CA SER A 111 24.90 -7.18 25.28
C SER A 111 24.79 -5.81 24.61
N LEU A 112 25.47 -5.62 23.47
CA LEU A 112 25.38 -4.38 22.70
C LEU A 112 23.97 -4.21 22.10
N LEU A 113 23.39 -5.31 21.63
CA LEU A 113 22.01 -5.39 21.18
C LEU A 113 21.20 -6.34 22.07
N PRO A 114 19.95 -5.98 22.43
CA PRO A 114 19.09 -6.86 23.21
C PRO A 114 18.74 -8.12 22.39
N ARG A 115 18.73 -9.30 23.02
CA ARG A 115 18.46 -10.58 22.35
C ARG A 115 17.09 -10.62 21.69
N GLU A 116 16.11 -9.89 22.23
CA GLU A 116 14.78 -9.75 21.65
C GLU A 116 14.82 -9.11 20.25
N TYR A 117 15.87 -8.35 19.92
CA TYR A 117 16.06 -7.75 18.61
C TYR A 117 16.44 -8.77 17.53
N SER A 118 17.03 -9.89 17.94
CA SER A 118 17.34 -11.03 17.04
C SER A 118 16.11 -11.86 16.68
N GLN A 119 15.00 -11.67 17.40
CA GLN A 119 13.75 -12.36 17.09
C GLN A 119 13.13 -11.72 15.83
N THR A 120 12.85 -12.55 14.83
CA THR A 120 12.19 -12.11 13.59
C THR A 120 10.66 -12.12 13.67
N ASP A 121 10.13 -12.37 14.87
CA ASP A 121 8.70 -12.55 15.07
C ASP A 121 7.92 -11.25 14.91
N ARG A 122 6.72 -11.45 14.37
CA ARG A 122 5.85 -10.44 13.79
C ARG A 122 5.21 -9.60 14.90
N LYS A 123 5.81 -8.46 15.26
CA LYS A 123 5.12 -7.45 16.09
C LYS A 123 4.00 -6.81 15.27
N TRP A 124 2.82 -6.67 15.87
CA TRP A 124 1.64 -6.06 15.24
C TRP A 124 1.89 -4.59 14.84
N SER A 125 2.86 -3.94 15.47
CA SER A 125 3.37 -2.59 15.14
C SER A 125 4.38 -2.57 13.97
N ASP A 126 4.44 -3.62 13.15
CA ASP A 126 5.29 -3.67 11.95
C ASP A 126 4.81 -2.59 10.96
N HIS A 127 5.73 -1.71 10.54
CA HIS A 127 5.49 -0.59 9.63
C HIS A 127 4.67 -0.98 8.39
N PHE A 128 4.93 -2.17 7.83
CA PHE A 128 4.18 -2.66 6.68
C PHE A 128 2.74 -3.07 7.01
N CYS A 129 2.50 -3.58 8.22
CA CYS A 129 1.16 -3.96 8.66
C CYS A 129 0.28 -2.71 8.83
N THR A 130 0.80 -1.67 9.48
CA THR A 130 0.09 -0.38 9.63
C THR A 130 -0.23 0.25 8.28
N LEU A 131 0.71 0.18 7.32
CA LEU A 131 0.48 0.66 5.95
C LEU A 131 -0.63 -0.13 5.24
N CYS A 132 -0.62 -1.46 5.31
CA CYS A 132 -1.67 -2.29 4.71
C CYS A 132 -3.06 -1.97 5.29
N VAL A 133 -3.17 -1.82 6.61
CA VAL A 133 -4.45 -1.48 7.28
C VAL A 133 -4.94 -0.11 6.82
N TRP A 134 -4.07 0.91 6.82
CA TRP A 134 -4.41 2.25 6.33
C TRP A 134 -4.95 2.22 4.90
N LEU A 135 -4.24 1.50 4.02
CA LEU A 135 -4.63 1.35 2.63
C LEU A 135 -6.01 0.69 2.50
N ILE A 136 -6.27 -0.42 3.19
CA ILE A 136 -7.57 -1.09 3.15
C ILE A 136 -8.70 -0.14 3.56
N LEU A 137 -8.52 0.67 4.61
CA LEU A 137 -9.51 1.66 5.04
C LEU A 137 -9.81 2.71 3.96
N VAL A 138 -8.78 3.19 3.28
CA VAL A 138 -8.93 4.13 2.15
C VAL A 138 -9.68 3.47 1.00
N ALA A 139 -9.38 2.20 0.68
CA ALA A 139 -10.06 1.45 -0.37
C ALA A 139 -11.56 1.38 -0.10
N LEU A 140 -11.92 0.90 1.09
CA LEU A 140 -13.31 0.72 1.50
C LEU A 140 -14.06 2.05 1.45
N SER A 141 -13.43 3.13 1.89
CA SER A 141 -14.01 4.49 1.83
C SER A 141 -14.33 4.91 0.40
N LEU A 142 -13.41 4.69 -0.56
CA LEU A 142 -13.63 5.01 -1.97
C LEU A 142 -14.68 4.11 -2.64
N PHE A 143 -14.71 2.83 -2.29
CA PHE A 143 -15.75 1.91 -2.75
C PHE A 143 -17.12 2.37 -2.27
N ILE A 144 -17.27 2.68 -0.98
CA ILE A 144 -18.53 3.19 -0.42
C ILE A 144 -18.94 4.46 -1.18
N LEU A 145 -18.06 5.45 -1.30
CA LEU A 145 -18.36 6.71 -2.01
C LEU A 145 -18.82 6.49 -3.46
N THR A 146 -18.19 5.56 -4.17
CA THR A 146 -18.51 5.26 -5.57
C THR A 146 -19.92 4.69 -5.71
N TRP A 147 -20.37 3.88 -4.75
CA TRP A 147 -21.66 3.18 -4.80
C TRP A 147 -22.79 3.88 -4.04
N THR A 148 -22.48 4.85 -3.17
CA THR A 148 -23.49 5.68 -2.49
C THR A 148 -23.81 6.98 -3.23
N CYS A 149 -23.09 7.32 -4.31
CA CYS A 149 -23.43 8.47 -5.14
C CYS A 149 -24.79 8.28 -5.82
N PRO A 150 -25.66 9.31 -5.84
CA PRO A 150 -26.99 9.21 -6.45
C PRO A 150 -26.92 8.95 -7.96
N ASP A 151 -27.88 8.20 -8.47
CA ASP A 151 -28.04 7.94 -9.91
C ASP A 151 -28.40 9.22 -10.66
N PRO A 152 -27.95 9.38 -11.91
CA PRO A 152 -28.48 10.41 -12.78
C PRO A 152 -29.99 10.22 -12.83
N ALA A 153 -30.72 11.28 -12.47
CA ALA A 153 -32.17 11.30 -12.60
C ALA A 153 -32.49 10.82 -14.02
N LYS A 154 -33.16 9.66 -14.13
CA LYS A 154 -33.70 9.21 -15.41
C LYS A 154 -34.61 10.34 -15.85
N ASN A 155 -34.20 11.11 -16.86
CA ASN A 155 -35.10 11.99 -17.56
C ASN A 155 -36.22 11.08 -18.06
N HIS A 156 -37.35 11.10 -17.36
CA HIS A 156 -38.62 10.66 -17.87
C HIS A 156 -38.94 11.64 -19.00
N SER A 157 -38.29 11.43 -20.15
CA SER A 157 -38.75 11.95 -21.41
C SER A 157 -40.08 11.26 -21.60
N SER A 158 -41.12 11.98 -21.18
CA SER A 158 -42.50 11.71 -21.49
C SER A 158 -42.55 11.27 -22.94
N ASN A 159 -42.99 10.03 -23.16
CA ASN A 159 -43.70 9.66 -24.37
C ASN A 159 -44.82 10.68 -24.54
N ILE A 160 -44.52 11.79 -25.22
CA ILE A 160 -45.53 12.66 -25.82
C ILE A 160 -46.14 11.78 -26.90
N LYS A 161 -47.20 11.11 -26.48
CA LYS A 161 -48.11 10.31 -27.29
C LYS A 161 -48.23 10.89 -28.69
N THR A 162 -47.74 10.11 -29.64
CA THR A 162 -48.10 10.10 -31.07
C THR A 162 -49.60 9.79 -31.24
N GLN A 163 -50.49 10.58 -30.66
CA GLN A 163 -51.94 10.29 -30.59
C GLN A 163 -52.82 11.51 -30.94
N GLN A 164 -52.33 12.44 -31.76
CA GLN A 164 -53.15 13.57 -32.22
C GLN A 164 -52.97 13.97 -33.71
N ILE A 165 -52.63 13.03 -34.59
CA ILE A 165 -52.79 13.22 -36.05
C ILE A 165 -53.41 11.95 -36.66
N LYS A 166 -54.58 11.55 -36.18
CA LYS A 166 -55.41 10.54 -36.88
C LYS A 166 -56.91 10.71 -36.65
N GLY A 167 -57.36 11.93 -36.37
CA GLY A 167 -58.77 12.19 -36.07
C GLY A 167 -59.19 13.61 -36.37
N GLU A 168 -59.20 14.00 -37.65
CA GLU A 168 -60.24 14.89 -38.16
C GLU A 168 -60.38 14.69 -39.68
N LYS A 169 -61.19 13.70 -40.02
CA LYS A 169 -61.93 13.62 -41.29
C LYS A 169 -63.35 14.11 -40.99
N ASN A 170 -63.86 14.96 -41.88
CA ASN A 170 -65.27 15.30 -42.13
C ASN A 170 -66.00 16.21 -41.13
N ASN A 171 -66.38 17.41 -41.59
CA ASN A 171 -67.77 17.75 -41.95
C ASN A 171 -67.86 19.19 -42.49
N GLY A 172 -68.53 19.38 -43.65
CA GLY A 172 -69.00 20.67 -44.15
C GLY A 172 -68.45 21.05 -45.52
#